data_AF-A0A4U8TBE5-F1
#
_entry.id   AF-A0A4U8TBE5-F1
#
_cell.length_a   1.000
_cell.length_b   1.000
_cell.length_c   1.000
_cell.angle_alpha   90.00
_cell.angle_beta   90.00
_cell.angle_gamma   90.00
#
_symmetry.space_group_name_H-M   'P 1'
#
loop_
_entity.id
_entity.type
_entity.pdbx_description
1 polymer ?
#
loop_
_entity_poly.entity_id
_entity_poly.type
_entity_poly.pdbx_seq_one_letter_code
_entity_poly.pdbx_strand_id
1 'polypeptide(L)'
;MNVLACDVGLKRIGLSTLTQGIILPLPPIIRINRNQAASALDKILHERDIAILVIGLPSGDTPKYLQMQARIRHFIALLCFKGEKHFVNEDCTSLEALDSIQHMKKQNKHKAQKDGRLDSISACMILERYIQSLKEPV
;
A
#
# COMPACT_ATOMS: atom_id res chain seq x y z
N MET A 1 8.88 0.76 -15.28
CA MET A 1 8.83 1.42 -13.96
C MET A 1 8.45 0.37 -12.93
N ASN A 2 9.36 0.04 -12.03
CA ASN A 2 9.10 -0.95 -10.99
C ASN A 2 8.66 -0.19 -9.74
N VAL A 3 7.34 -0.16 -9.53
CA VAL A 3 6.71 0.57 -8.44
C VAL A 3 5.90 -0.38 -7.58
N LEU A 4 6.02 -0.21 -6.27
CA LEU A 4 5.24 -0.94 -5.28
C LEU A 4 4.57 0.08 -4.37
N ALA A 5 3.29 -0.13 -4.04
CA ALA A 5 2.61 0.67 -3.03
C ALA A 5 2.35 -0.16 -1.76
N CYS A 6 2.37 0.50 -0.61
CA CYS A 6 2.02 -0.10 0.66
C CYS A 6 1.04 0.74 1.49
N ASP A 7 0.10 0.05 2.13
CA ASP A 7 -0.79 0.59 3.17
C ASP A 7 -0.36 0.05 4.54
N VAL A 8 0.13 0.92 5.42
CA VAL A 8 0.81 0.51 6.68
C VAL A 8 -0.20 0.42 7.83
N GLY A 9 -0.89 -0.71 7.90
CA GLY A 9 -1.79 -1.03 9.01
C GLY A 9 -1.09 -1.53 10.29
N LEU A 10 -1.88 -1.65 11.36
CA LEU A 10 -1.42 -2.14 12.67
C LEU A 10 -1.25 -3.66 12.72
N LYS A 11 -2.08 -4.40 11.98
CA LYS A 11 -2.06 -5.88 11.93
C LYS A 11 -1.47 -6.42 10.64
N ARG A 12 -1.62 -5.68 9.55
CA ARG A 12 -1.23 -6.07 8.20
C ARG A 12 -0.69 -4.86 7.46
N ILE A 13 0.20 -5.10 6.50
CA ILE A 13 0.63 -4.10 5.53
C ILE A 13 0.14 -4.58 4.17
N GLY A 14 -0.83 -3.86 3.61
CA GLY A 14 -1.35 -4.13 2.27
C GLY A 14 -0.31 -3.75 1.22
N LEU A 15 -0.20 -4.52 0.13
CA LEU A 15 0.81 -4.31 -0.91
C LEU A 15 0.20 -4.39 -2.31
N SER A 16 0.63 -3.53 -3.22
CA SER A 16 0.26 -3.61 -4.64
C SER A 16 1.46 -3.28 -5.53
N THR A 17 1.43 -3.72 -6.78
CA THR A 17 2.51 -3.46 -7.75
C THR A 17 1.91 -3.14 -9.11
N LEU A 18 2.67 -2.40 -9.92
CA LEU A 18 2.35 -2.18 -11.33
C LEU A 18 3.08 -3.23 -12.19
N THR A 19 2.33 -3.99 -12.97
CA THR A 19 2.88 -4.98 -13.92
C THR A 19 2.25 -4.76 -15.28
N GLN A 20 3.05 -4.45 -16.30
CA GLN A 20 2.57 -4.25 -17.68
C GLN A 20 1.40 -3.26 -17.80
N GLY A 21 1.42 -2.19 -16.99
CA GLY A 21 0.37 -1.17 -16.99
C GLY A 21 -0.88 -1.52 -16.15
N ILE A 22 -0.90 -2.69 -15.50
CA ILE A 22 -2.00 -3.16 -14.67
C ILE A 22 -1.57 -3.14 -13.20
N ILE A 23 -2.40 -2.55 -12.33
CA ILE A 23 -2.20 -2.56 -10.88
C ILE A 23 -2.71 -3.89 -10.33
N LEU A 24 -1.87 -4.61 -9.59
CA LEU A 24 -2.19 -5.91 -9.02
C LEU A 24 -1.97 -5.93 -7.51
N PRO A 25 -2.91 -6.47 -6.72
CA PRO A 25 -2.70 -6.68 -5.29
C PRO A 25 -1.74 -7.84 -5.06
N LEU A 26 -0.84 -7.65 -4.10
CA LEU A 26 0.06 -8.68 -3.58
C LEU A 26 -0.50 -9.22 -2.24
N PRO A 27 -0.04 -10.39 -1.78
CA PRO A 27 -0.33 -10.83 -0.43
C PRO A 27 0.17 -9.80 0.60
N PRO A 28 -0.62 -9.47 1.65
CA PRO A 28 -0.19 -8.52 2.65
C PRO A 28 0.91 -9.11 3.54
N ILE A 29 1.75 -8.25 4.11
CA ILE A 29 2.66 -8.66 5.19
C ILE A 29 1.84 -8.74 6.49
N ILE A 30 1.84 -9.91 7.12
CA ILE A 30 1.31 -10.03 8.49
C ILE A 30 2.31 -9.40 9.45
N ARG A 31 1.87 -8.37 10.17
CA ARG A 31 2.73 -7.58 11.05
C ARG A 31 2.71 -8.17 12.46
N ILE A 32 3.83 -8.76 12.85
CA ILE A 32 4.06 -9.21 14.24
C ILE A 32 4.70 -8.07 15.04
N ASN A 33 5.73 -7.44 14.46
CA ASN A 33 6.37 -6.25 15.01
C ASN A 33 6.95 -5.37 13.88
N ARG A 34 7.41 -4.17 14.22
CA ARG A 34 7.88 -3.18 13.22
C ARG A 34 9.16 -3.61 12.49
N ASN A 35 10.11 -4.24 13.17
CA ASN A 35 11.39 -4.65 12.58
C ASN A 35 11.20 -5.86 11.65
N GLN A 36 10.40 -6.84 12.06
CA GLN A 36 10.05 -7.99 11.23
C GLN A 36 9.31 -7.56 9.96
N ALA A 37 8.32 -6.68 10.10
CA ALA A 37 7.57 -6.18 8.96
C ALA A 37 8.45 -5.32 8.02
N ALA A 38 9.35 -4.51 8.57
CA ALA A 38 10.30 -3.72 7.78
C ALA A 38 11.25 -4.62 6.98
N SER A 39 11.85 -5.63 7.63
CA SER A 39 12.72 -6.61 6.96
C SER A 39 11.99 -7.40 5.87
N ALA A 40 10.74 -7.81 6.13
CA ALA A 40 9.92 -8.48 5.12
C ALA A 40 9.61 -7.58 3.92
N LEU A 41 9.32 -6.30 4.16
CA LEU A 41 9.09 -5.33 3.09
C LEU A 41 10.37 -5.07 2.28
N ASP A 42 11.50 -4.82 2.93
CA ASP A 42 12.80 -4.64 2.26
C ASP A 42 13.15 -5.84 1.37
N LYS A 43 12.91 -7.07 1.84
CA LYS A 43 13.11 -8.28 1.05
C LYS A 43 12.27 -8.27 -0.22
N ILE A 44 10.98 -7.95 -0.13
CA ILE A 44 10.08 -7.87 -1.30
C ILE A 44 10.53 -6.77 -2.26
N LEU A 45 10.92 -5.60 -1.74
CA LEU A 45 11.41 -4.48 -2.54
C LEU A 45 12.67 -4.86 -3.31
N HIS A 46 13.60 -5.58 -2.67
CA HIS A 46 14.83 -6.06 -3.30
C HIS A 46 14.56 -7.15 -4.33
N GLU A 47 13.81 -8.20 -3.98
CA GLU A 47 13.51 -9.34 -4.88
C GLU A 47 12.77 -8.92 -6.15
N ARG A 48 11.98 -7.84 -6.08
CA ARG A 48 11.21 -7.31 -7.21
C ARG A 48 11.90 -6.15 -7.92
N ASP A 49 13.12 -5.80 -7.53
CA ASP A 49 13.88 -4.68 -8.07
C ASP A 49 13.05 -3.39 -8.13
N ILE A 50 12.41 -3.05 -7.01
CA ILE A 50 11.55 -1.88 -6.90
C ILE A 50 12.41 -0.61 -6.90
N ALA A 51 12.06 0.33 -7.76
CA ALA A 51 12.70 1.65 -7.82
C ALA A 51 11.94 2.69 -7.00
N ILE A 52 10.61 2.56 -6.93
CA ILE A 52 9.72 3.53 -6.28
C ILE A 52 8.80 2.82 -5.29
N LEU A 53 8.83 3.25 -4.04
CA LEU A 53 7.88 2.85 -3.00
C LEU A 53 6.86 3.97 -2.77
N VAL A 54 5.59 3.67 -2.97
CA VAL A 54 4.47 4.58 -2.68
C VAL A 54 3.84 4.20 -1.35
N ILE A 55 3.66 5.16 -0.44
CA ILE A 55 3.21 4.92 0.93
C ILE A 55 1.90 5.68 1.16
N GLY A 56 0.86 4.96 1.58
CA GLY A 56 -0.38 5.56 2.09
C GLY A 56 -0.09 6.37 3.36
N LEU A 57 -0.57 7.61 3.38
CA LEU A 57 -0.47 8.48 4.53
C LEU A 57 -1.78 9.27 4.69
N PRO A 58 -2.44 9.21 5.85
CA PRO A 58 -3.65 9.98 6.08
C PRO A 58 -3.33 11.47 6.19
N SER A 59 -4.18 12.34 5.65
CA SER A 59 -3.92 13.78 5.55
C SER A 59 -4.59 14.64 6.60
N GLY A 60 -5.40 14.05 7.49
CA GLY A 60 -6.08 14.82 8.54
C GLY A 60 -5.16 15.39 9.62
N ASP A 61 -5.60 16.46 10.27
CA ASP A 61 -4.81 17.22 11.26
C ASP A 61 -5.22 16.96 12.72
N THR A 62 -6.11 15.99 12.97
CA THR A 62 -6.48 15.65 14.35
C THR A 62 -5.32 14.97 15.07
N PRO A 63 -5.23 15.05 16.42
CA PRO A 63 -4.18 14.36 17.19
C PRO A 63 -4.06 12.86 16.88
N LYS A 64 -5.18 12.22 16.50
CA LYS A 64 -5.20 10.82 16.08
C LYS A 64 -4.48 10.62 14.74
N TYR A 65 -4.76 11.46 13.75
CA TYR A 65 -4.11 11.37 12.44
C TYR A 65 -2.61 11.69 12.54
N LEU A 66 -2.23 12.73 13.27
CA LEU A 66 -0.82 13.06 13.50
C LEU A 66 -0.04 11.90 14.14
N GLN A 67 -0.64 11.19 15.10
CA GLN A 67 -0.04 9.98 15.67
C GLN A 67 0.09 8.86 14.64
N MET A 68 -0.92 8.65 13.78
CA MET A 68 -0.86 7.65 12.71
C MET A 68 0.25 7.97 11.72
N GLN A 69 0.33 9.22 11.26
CA GLN A 69 1.38 9.69 10.36
C GLN A 69 2.78 9.49 10.97
N ALA A 70 2.97 9.86 12.24
CA ALA A 70 4.24 9.66 12.94
C ALA A 70 4.64 8.17 13.01
N ARG A 71 3.67 7.28 13.27
CA ARG A 71 3.90 5.83 13.31
C ARG A 71 4.28 5.26 11.94
N ILE A 72 3.63 5.73 10.87
CA ILE A 72 3.94 5.33 9.49
C ILE A 72 5.35 5.80 9.14
N ARG A 73 5.67 7.07 9.37
CA ARG A 73 7.01 7.63 9.11
C ARG A 73 8.10 6.89 9.89
N HIS A 74 7.86 6.60 11.16
CA HIS A 74 8.79 5.80 11.96
C HIS A 74 8.99 4.40 11.39
N PHE A 75 7.92 3.74 10.93
CA PHE A 75 8.04 2.44 10.27
C PHE A 75 8.84 2.52 8.97
N ILE A 76 8.57 3.49 8.11
CA ILE A 76 9.29 3.69 6.84
C ILE A 76 10.78 4.02 7.07
N ALA A 77 11.12 4.66 8.19
CA ALA A 77 12.50 4.92 8.58
C ALA A 77 13.29 3.66 8.96
N LEU A 78 12.62 2.54 9.25
CA LEU A 78 13.28 1.26 9.52
C LEU A 78 13.70 0.52 8.25
N LEU A 79 13.22 0.96 7.08
CA LEU A 79 13.51 0.31 5.80
C LEU A 79 14.93 0.65 5.33
N CYS A 80 15.68 -0.36 4.93
CA CYS A 80 16.96 -0.24 4.23
C CYS A 80 16.78 0.16 2.75
N PHE A 81 15.54 0.23 2.26
CA PHE A 81 15.20 0.66 0.91
C PHE A 81 15.79 2.03 0.54
N LYS A 82 16.59 2.04 -0.54
CA LYS A 82 17.30 3.21 -1.07
C LYS A 82 16.62 3.87 -2.27
N GLY A 83 15.56 3.26 -2.80
CA GLY A 83 14.79 3.85 -3.90
C GLY A 83 13.96 5.04 -3.44
N GLU A 84 13.22 5.59 -4.39
CA GLU A 84 12.40 6.78 -4.17
C GLU A 84 11.17 6.45 -3.32
N LYS A 85 10.85 7.32 -2.37
CA LYS A 85 9.72 7.14 -1.44
C LYS A 85 8.71 8.27 -1.67
N HIS A 86 7.49 7.93 -2.07
CA HIS A 86 6.40 8.87 -2.32
C HIS A 86 5.26 8.67 -1.33
N PHE A 87 4.82 9.74 -0.66
CA PHE A 87 3.67 9.67 0.23
C PHE A 87 2.42 10.16 -0.50
N VAL A 88 1.34 9.38 -0.42
CA VAL A 88 0.07 9.65 -1.09
C VAL A 88 -1.05 9.67 -0.07
N ASN A 89 -1.96 10.64 -0.23
CA ASN A 89 -3.13 10.79 0.64
C ASN A 89 -4.07 9.58 0.52
N GLU A 90 -4.40 8.94 1.65
CA GLU A 90 -5.26 7.76 1.74
C GLU A 90 -6.71 8.04 2.18
N ASP A 91 -7.10 9.29 2.46
CA ASP A 91 -8.32 9.59 3.22
C ASP A 91 -9.67 9.18 2.56
N CYS A 92 -9.70 8.85 1.25
CA CYS A 92 -10.91 8.33 0.58
C CYS A 92 -10.84 6.84 0.19
N THR A 93 -9.75 6.14 0.51
CA THR A 93 -9.57 4.75 0.05
C THR A 93 -10.55 3.77 0.69
N SER A 94 -11.12 4.08 1.86
CA SER A 94 -11.98 3.15 2.60
C SER A 94 -13.35 2.92 1.94
N LEU A 95 -14.02 3.99 1.49
CA LEU A 95 -15.33 3.90 0.83
C LEU A 95 -15.19 3.37 -0.60
N GLU A 96 -14.20 3.89 -1.34
CA GLU A 96 -13.90 3.45 -2.70
C GLU A 96 -13.53 1.95 -2.71
N ALA A 97 -12.71 1.48 -1.74
CA ALA A 97 -12.33 0.08 -1.65
C ALA A 97 -13.55 -0.82 -1.41
N LEU A 98 -14.48 -0.39 -0.56
CA LEU A 98 -15.72 -1.13 -0.31
C LEU A 98 -16.58 -1.25 -1.57
N ASP A 99 -16.72 -0.19 -2.34
CA ASP A 99 -17.46 -0.22 -3.62
C ASP A 99 -16.78 -1.12 -4.65
N SER A 100 -15.45 -1.07 -4.75
CA SER A 100 -14.69 -1.96 -5.66
C SER A 100 -14.88 -3.45 -5.33
N ILE A 101 -15.05 -3.79 -4.04
CA ILE A 101 -15.31 -5.14 -3.57
C ILE A 101 -16.76 -5.58 -3.87
N GLN A 102 -17.73 -4.66 -3.85
CA GLN A 102 -19.13 -4.96 -4.14
C GLN A 102 -19.34 -5.40 -5.60
N HIS A 103 -18.60 -4.81 -6.53
CA HIS A 103 -18.66 -5.15 -7.96
C HIS A 103 -17.87 -6.42 -8.34
N MET A 104 -17.14 -7.03 -7.39
CA MET A 104 -16.32 -8.20 -7.65
C MET A 104 -17.15 -9.50 -7.67
N LYS A 105 -16.97 -10.34 -8.69
CA LYS A 105 -17.67 -11.65 -8.81
C LYS A 105 -17.48 -12.50 -7.54
N LYS A 106 -18.55 -13.14 -7.06
CA LYS A 106 -18.63 -13.88 -5.77
C LYS A 106 -17.54 -14.94 -5.56
N GLN A 107 -17.08 -15.58 -6.63
CA GLN A 107 -15.98 -16.57 -6.59
C GLN A 107 -14.61 -15.92 -6.39
N ASN A 108 -14.35 -14.78 -7.05
CA ASN A 108 -13.11 -14.01 -6.89
C ASN A 108 -13.04 -13.35 -5.51
N LYS A 109 -14.18 -12.91 -4.98
CA LYS A 109 -14.31 -12.38 -3.62
C LYS A 109 -13.90 -13.41 -2.57
N HIS A 110 -14.42 -14.65 -2.63
CA HIS A 110 -14.04 -15.71 -1.70
C HIS A 110 -12.54 -16.04 -1.76
N LYS A 111 -11.96 -16.12 -2.96
CA LYS A 111 -10.53 -16.42 -3.14
C LYS A 111 -9.64 -15.28 -2.62
N ALA A 112 -9.99 -14.03 -2.92
CA ALA A 112 -9.27 -12.85 -2.42
C ALA A 112 -9.39 -12.70 -0.90
N GLN A 113 -10.51 -13.11 -0.30
CA GLN A 113 -10.73 -13.12 1.14
C GLN A 113 -9.92 -14.21 1.84
N LYS A 114 -9.79 -15.39 1.21
CA LYS A 114 -9.00 -16.51 1.73
C LYS A 114 -7.49 -16.23 1.71
N ASP A 115 -7.01 -15.53 0.67
CA ASP A 115 -5.59 -15.20 0.47
C ASP A 115 -5.16 -13.87 1.12
N GLY A 116 -6.07 -13.13 1.77
CA GLY A 116 -5.78 -11.82 2.37
C GLY A 116 -5.57 -10.68 1.38
N ARG A 117 -5.79 -10.91 0.08
CA ARG A 117 -5.64 -9.88 -0.97
C ARG A 117 -6.66 -8.75 -0.84
N LEU A 118 -7.79 -8.98 -0.18
CA LEU A 118 -8.72 -7.91 0.18
C LEU A 118 -8.04 -6.83 1.05
N ASP A 119 -7.08 -7.23 1.89
CA ASP A 119 -6.34 -6.30 2.76
C ASP A 119 -5.35 -5.41 1.97
N SER A 120 -5.17 -5.68 0.67
CA SER A 120 -4.27 -4.92 -0.21
C SER A 120 -5.01 -4.06 -1.23
N ILE A 121 -6.34 -3.97 -1.15
CA ILE A 121 -7.12 -3.12 -2.05
C ILE A 121 -6.80 -1.63 -1.82
N SER A 122 -6.65 -1.21 -0.56
CA SER A 122 -6.18 0.14 -0.22
C SER A 122 -4.84 0.45 -0.90
N ALA A 123 -3.90 -0.50 -0.92
CA ALA A 123 -2.62 -0.33 -1.59
C ALA A 123 -2.75 -0.22 -3.12
N CYS A 124 -3.72 -0.89 -3.74
CA CYS A 124 -4.02 -0.68 -5.16
C CYS A 124 -4.49 0.75 -5.44
N MET A 125 -5.38 1.29 -4.60
CA MET A 125 -5.90 2.65 -4.73
C MET A 125 -4.82 3.72 -4.51
N ILE A 126 -3.95 3.50 -3.52
CA ILE A 126 -2.77 4.35 -3.30
C ILE A 126 -1.90 4.39 -4.57
N LEU A 127 -1.65 3.23 -5.19
CA LEU A 127 -0.86 3.15 -6.42
C LEU A 127 -1.56 3.81 -7.60
N GLU A 128 -2.88 3.65 -7.72
CA GLU A 128 -3.68 4.26 -8.77
C GLU A 128 -3.62 5.79 -8.70
N ARG A 129 -3.81 6.37 -7.50
CA ARG A 129 -3.69 7.81 -7.26
C ARG A 129 -2.31 8.34 -7.64
N TYR A 130 -1.24 7.63 -7.26
CA TYR A 130 0.11 7.98 -7.67
C TYR A 130 0.25 8.01 -9.20
N ILE A 131 -0.17 6.95 -9.89
CA ILE A 131 -0.08 6.86 -11.36
C ILE A 131 -0.91 7.96 -12.04
N GLN A 132 -2.08 8.30 -11.50
CA GLN A 132 -2.90 9.39 -12.01
C GLN A 132 -2.19 10.75 -11.87
N SER A 133 -1.56 11.03 -10.72
CA SER A 133 -0.80 12.26 -10.50
C SER A 133 0.40 12.45 -11.45
N LEU A 134 0.92 11.37 -12.03
CA LEU A 134 1.98 11.43 -13.04
C LEU A 134 1.45 11.74 -14.46
N LYS A 135 0.14 11.55 -14.70
CA LYS A 135 -0.49 11.71 -16.02
C LYS A 135 -1.10 13.09 -16.23
N GLU A 136 -1.34 13.86 -15.18
CA GLU A 136 -1.77 15.24 -15.34
C GLU A 136 -0.56 16.12 -15.65
N PRO A 137 -0.47 16.71 -16.86
CA PRO A 137 0.47 17.79 -17.09
C PRO A 137 -0.05 19.01 -16.32
N VAL A 138 0.85 19.66 -15.57
CA VAL A 138 0.65 21.08 -15.20
C VAL A 138 0.58 21.91 -16.47
#